data_AF-A0A7Y5KGW8-F1
#
_entry.id   AF-A0A7Y5KGW8-F1
#
_cell.length_a   1.000
_cell.length_b   1.000
_cell.length_c   1.000
_cell.angle_alpha   90.00
_cell.angle_beta   90.00
_cell.angle_gamma   90.00
#
_symmetry.space_group_name_H-M   'P 1'
#
loop_
_entity.id
_entity.type
_entity.pdbx_description
1 polymer ?
#
loop_
_entity_poly.entity_id
_entity_poly.type
_entity_poly.pdbx_seq_one_letter_code
_entity_poly.pdbx_strand_id
1 'polypeptide(L)'
;GESKREDVGIYYWSRKALDILETAVREAPSGTTTVPILGTPNYLDTEYLRRFQWAGIWAEGKKCHTNKVPCHTDLERHFADFLDGADDVIRYFKNERFGFSITYYENKRPRQYYPDFIVAVRESENQEVYYLAETKGEMRHSTKLKKEAAELWCEKMSGTSFGRWKYILVPQSKFEKAMATGVRSFREMLGSV
;
A
#
# COMPACT_ATOMS: atom_id res chain seq x y z
N GLY A 1 31.44 -2.73 -20.18
CA GLY A 1 30.37 -1.99 -20.87
C GLY A 1 30.66 -0.53 -20.67
N GLU A 2 30.96 0.20 -21.74
CA GLU A 2 31.39 1.60 -21.66
C GLU A 2 30.19 2.51 -21.35
N SER A 3 30.35 3.37 -20.34
CA SER A 3 29.40 4.44 -20.02
C SER A 3 29.37 5.42 -21.19
N LYS A 4 28.18 5.70 -21.74
CA LYS A 4 28.06 6.66 -22.85
C LYS A 4 28.11 8.09 -22.30
N ARG A 5 28.64 9.04 -23.09
CA ARG A 5 28.71 10.47 -22.71
C ARG A 5 27.34 11.08 -22.37
N GLU A 6 26.28 10.55 -22.97
CA GLU A 6 24.88 10.91 -22.73
C GLU A 6 24.42 10.55 -21.29
N ASP A 7 25.01 9.52 -20.66
CA ASP A 7 24.72 9.14 -19.28
C ASP A 7 25.31 10.14 -18.26
N VAL A 8 26.39 10.84 -18.63
CA VAL A 8 27.06 11.84 -17.77
C VAL A 8 26.26 13.14 -17.71
N GLY A 9 25.58 13.49 -18.81
CA GLY A 9 24.73 14.68 -18.90
C GLY A 9 23.52 14.61 -17.98
N ILE A 10 22.93 13.42 -17.82
CA ILE A 10 21.76 13.20 -16.96
C ILE A 10 22.02 13.69 -15.54
N TYR A 11 23.18 13.38 -14.95
CA TYR A 11 23.47 13.78 -13.56
C TYR A 11 23.58 15.31 -13.39
N TYR A 12 24.23 15.99 -14.34
CA TYR A 12 24.37 17.45 -14.33
C TYR A 12 23.01 18.16 -14.45
N TRP A 13 22.15 17.69 -15.35
CA TRP A 13 20.82 18.25 -15.55
C TRP A 13 19.84 17.85 -14.44
N SER A 14 19.98 16.66 -13.87
CA SER A 14 19.15 16.19 -12.74
C SER A 14 19.32 17.09 -11.52
N ARG A 15 20.56 17.49 -11.21
CA ARG A 15 20.84 18.36 -10.07
C ARG A 15 20.27 19.76 -10.29
N LYS A 16 20.44 20.33 -11.49
CA LYS A 16 19.84 21.62 -11.84
C LYS A 16 18.31 21.59 -11.85
N ALA A 17 17.71 20.52 -12.38
CA ALA A 17 16.26 20.35 -12.36
C ALA A 17 15.72 20.23 -10.93
N LEU A 18 16.43 19.50 -10.06
CA LEU A 18 16.10 19.41 -8.64
C LEU A 18 16.21 20.78 -7.96
N ASP A 19 17.30 21.53 -8.18
CA ASP A 19 17.49 22.85 -7.58
C ASP A 19 16.41 23.85 -8.03
N ILE A 20 16.01 23.80 -9.31
CA ILE A 20 14.92 24.63 -9.85
C ILE A 20 13.59 24.25 -9.19
N LEU A 21 13.30 22.96 -9.06
CA LEU A 21 12.07 22.48 -8.41
C LEU A 21 12.05 22.80 -6.92
N GLU A 22 13.16 22.62 -6.21
CA GLU A 22 13.28 22.98 -4.78
C GLU A 22 13.12 24.48 -4.55
N THR A 23 13.69 25.31 -5.43
CA THR A 23 13.51 26.77 -5.37
C THR A 23 12.06 27.15 -5.61
N ALA A 24 11.43 26.58 -6.63
CA ALA A 24 10.01 26.83 -6.94
C ALA A 24 9.07 26.38 -5.81
N VAL A 25 9.38 25.27 -5.12
CA VAL A 25 8.62 24.81 -3.95
C VAL A 25 8.81 25.74 -2.76
N ARG A 26 10.01 26.29 -2.54
CA ARG A 26 10.29 27.24 -1.45
C ARG A 26 9.63 28.60 -1.67
N GLU A 27 9.55 29.04 -2.92
CA GLU A 27 8.94 30.31 -3.30
C GLU A 27 7.42 30.20 -3.51
N ALA A 28 6.85 29.00 -3.33
CA ALA A 28 5.42 28.77 -3.50
C ALA A 28 4.61 29.62 -2.48
N PRO A 29 3.63 30.43 -2.94
CA PRO A 29 2.79 31.23 -2.05
C PRO A 29 2.04 30.39 -1.02
N SER A 30 1.79 30.96 0.16
CA SER A 30 0.87 30.38 1.15
C SER A 30 -0.51 30.12 0.51
N GLY A 31 -0.97 28.87 0.57
CA GLY A 31 -2.20 28.41 -0.11
C GLY A 31 -1.96 27.52 -1.34
N THR A 32 -0.71 27.28 -1.73
CA THR A 32 -0.38 26.35 -2.81
C THR A 32 -0.72 24.91 -2.42
N THR A 33 -1.52 24.22 -3.24
CA THR A 33 -1.83 22.79 -3.07
C THR A 33 -0.88 21.94 -3.91
N THR A 34 -0.32 20.90 -3.29
CA THR A 34 0.42 19.88 -4.02
C THR A 34 -0.56 19.00 -4.80
N VAL A 35 -0.49 19.04 -6.13
CA VAL A 35 -1.29 18.17 -7.00
C VAL A 35 -0.44 16.95 -7.36
N PRO A 36 -0.93 15.71 -7.15
CA PRO A 36 -0.24 14.53 -7.61
C PRO A 36 -0.12 14.55 -9.13
N ILE A 37 1.10 14.47 -9.65
CA ILE A 37 1.32 14.20 -11.07
C ILE A 37 1.11 12.71 -11.26
N LEU A 38 -0.06 12.35 -11.79
CA LEU A 38 -0.34 10.97 -12.18
C LEU A 38 0.51 10.66 -13.42
N GLY A 39 1.37 9.66 -13.31
CA GLY A 39 1.94 9.03 -14.50
C GLY A 39 0.86 8.30 -15.30
N THR A 40 1.23 7.80 -16.47
CA THR A 40 0.46 6.81 -17.23
C THR A 40 1.11 5.43 -17.07
N PRO A 41 1.10 4.82 -15.88
CA PRO A 41 1.63 3.48 -15.72
C PRO A 41 0.77 2.48 -16.51
N ASN A 42 1.37 1.37 -16.94
CA ASN A 42 0.58 0.23 -17.37
C ASN A 42 -0.33 -0.20 -16.21
N TYR A 43 -1.61 -0.42 -16.50
CA TYR A 43 -2.53 -0.94 -15.50
C TYR A 43 -2.02 -2.29 -15.02
N LEU A 44 -1.91 -2.44 -13.70
CA LEU A 44 -1.73 -3.75 -13.12
C LEU A 44 -3.11 -4.40 -13.09
N ASP A 45 -3.24 -5.52 -13.80
CA ASP A 45 -4.49 -6.27 -13.89
C ASP A 45 -4.25 -7.72 -13.46
N THR A 46 -5.13 -8.19 -12.59
CA THR A 46 -5.13 -9.55 -12.06
C THR A 46 -5.43 -10.58 -13.15
N GLU A 47 -6.06 -10.20 -14.26
CA GLU A 47 -6.25 -11.06 -15.43
C GLU A 47 -4.91 -11.55 -16.02
N TYR A 48 -3.87 -10.71 -15.96
CA TYR A 48 -2.54 -11.05 -16.44
C TYR A 48 -1.69 -11.80 -15.41
N LEU A 49 -2.20 -12.03 -14.20
CA LEU A 49 -1.51 -12.82 -13.19
C LEU A 49 -1.51 -14.29 -13.62
N ARG A 50 -0.36 -14.75 -14.11
CA ARG A 50 -0.17 -16.16 -14.47
C ARG A 50 -0.45 -17.04 -13.25
N ARG A 51 -1.22 -18.11 -13.44
CA ARG A 51 -1.39 -19.16 -12.43
C ARG A 51 -0.01 -19.63 -11.97
N PHE A 52 0.17 -19.69 -10.66
CA PHE A 52 1.41 -20.14 -10.04
C PHE A 52 1.09 -21.17 -8.96
N GLN A 53 2.09 -21.99 -8.63
CA GLN A 53 2.02 -22.91 -7.51
C GLN A 53 2.55 -22.21 -6.25
N TRP A 54 1.88 -22.44 -5.12
CA TRP A 54 2.31 -21.96 -3.81
C TRP A 54 2.44 -23.16 -2.86
N ALA A 55 3.64 -23.40 -2.37
CA ALA A 55 3.93 -24.51 -1.44
C ALA A 55 3.82 -24.09 0.04
N GLY A 56 3.63 -22.80 0.30
CA GLY A 56 3.57 -22.24 1.65
C GLY A 56 2.17 -22.23 2.25
N ILE A 57 2.02 -21.39 3.28
CA ILE A 57 0.75 -21.14 3.96
C ILE A 57 -0.21 -20.45 3.00
N TRP A 58 -1.48 -20.83 3.03
CA TRP A 58 -2.52 -20.17 2.25
C TRP A 58 -3.83 -20.04 3.04
N ALA A 59 -4.64 -19.05 2.68
CA ALA A 59 -6.01 -18.88 3.14
C ALA A 59 -7.01 -19.10 2.00
N GLU A 60 -8.28 -19.31 2.35
CA GLU A 60 -9.36 -19.18 1.38
C GLU A 60 -9.43 -17.73 0.88
N GLY A 61 -9.84 -17.55 -0.38
CA GLY A 61 -9.94 -16.23 -1.00
C GLY A 61 -11.35 -15.95 -1.50
N LYS A 62 -12.36 -16.03 -0.62
CA LYS A 62 -13.78 -15.80 -0.99
C LYS A 62 -14.03 -14.37 -1.44
N LYS A 63 -13.32 -13.41 -0.84
CA LYS A 63 -13.39 -11.98 -1.20
C LYS A 63 -12.09 -11.46 -1.80
N CYS A 64 -11.09 -12.33 -2.01
CA CYS A 64 -9.83 -11.96 -2.64
C CYS A 64 -9.96 -11.97 -4.18
N HIS A 65 -9.13 -11.20 -4.87
CA HIS A 65 -8.94 -11.31 -6.33
C HIS A 65 -8.47 -12.69 -6.82
N THR A 66 -7.89 -13.51 -5.93
CA THR A 66 -7.52 -14.91 -6.19
C THR A 66 -8.38 -15.85 -5.35
N ASN A 67 -8.72 -17.02 -5.87
CA ASN A 67 -9.49 -18.03 -5.14
C ASN A 67 -8.75 -18.63 -3.93
N LYS A 68 -7.41 -18.51 -3.90
CA LYS A 68 -6.53 -18.87 -2.78
C LYS A 68 -5.59 -17.72 -2.51
N VAL A 69 -5.35 -17.42 -1.24
CA VAL A 69 -4.48 -16.30 -0.84
C VAL A 69 -3.13 -16.86 -0.41
N PRO A 70 -2.03 -16.59 -1.14
CA PRO A 70 -0.70 -16.96 -0.68
C PRO A 70 -0.28 -16.09 0.51
N CYS A 71 0.21 -16.73 1.57
CA CYS A 71 0.64 -16.07 2.80
C CYS A 71 2.08 -16.47 3.14
N HIS A 72 2.89 -15.50 3.56
CA HIS A 72 4.25 -15.78 4.08
C HIS A 72 4.25 -16.07 5.58
N THR A 73 3.21 -15.66 6.29
CA THR A 73 3.08 -15.79 7.75
C THR A 73 1.68 -16.25 8.15
N ASP A 74 1.53 -16.85 9.34
CA ASP A 74 0.22 -17.15 9.92
C ASP A 74 -0.59 -15.88 10.20
N LEU A 75 0.07 -14.77 10.50
CA LEU A 75 -0.59 -13.48 10.67
C LEU A 75 -1.31 -13.06 9.39
N GLU A 76 -0.64 -13.16 8.24
CA GLU A 76 -1.27 -12.87 6.94
C GLU A 76 -2.43 -13.82 6.64
N ARG A 77 -2.28 -15.12 6.97
CA ARG A 77 -3.36 -16.10 6.80
C ARG A 77 -4.57 -15.75 7.65
N HIS A 78 -4.38 -15.52 8.95
CA HIS A 78 -5.47 -15.14 9.86
C HIS A 78 -6.11 -13.81 9.47
N PHE A 79 -5.32 -12.86 8.96
CA PHE A 79 -5.86 -11.59 8.46
C PHE A 79 -6.71 -11.82 7.21
N ALA A 80 -6.27 -12.63 6.25
CA ALA A 80 -7.05 -12.98 5.07
C ALA A 80 -8.35 -13.72 5.44
N ASP A 81 -8.28 -14.69 6.37
CA ASP A 81 -9.45 -15.40 6.91
C ASP A 81 -10.46 -14.42 7.54
N PHE A 82 -9.96 -13.43 8.30
CA PHE A 82 -10.80 -12.36 8.85
C PHE A 82 -11.44 -11.50 7.76
N LEU A 83 -10.69 -11.09 6.73
CA LEU A 83 -11.21 -10.27 5.64
C LEU A 83 -12.32 -11.00 4.86
N ASP A 84 -12.18 -12.30 4.65
CA ASP A 84 -13.21 -13.15 4.05
C ASP A 84 -14.51 -13.19 4.89
N GLY A 85 -14.37 -13.17 6.22
CA GLY A 85 -15.48 -13.23 7.17
C GLY A 85 -16.09 -11.87 7.56
N ALA A 86 -15.38 -10.76 7.35
CA ALA A 86 -15.79 -9.45 7.85
C ALA A 86 -16.99 -8.87 7.08
N ASP A 87 -18.04 -8.44 7.78
CA ASP A 87 -19.33 -8.07 7.19
C ASP A 87 -19.26 -6.87 6.23
N ASP A 88 -18.38 -5.91 6.50
CA ASP A 88 -18.22 -4.67 5.74
C ASP A 88 -17.06 -4.69 4.73
N VAL A 89 -16.30 -5.79 4.65
CA VAL A 89 -15.32 -5.99 3.57
C VAL A 89 -16.05 -6.44 2.31
N ILE A 90 -15.89 -5.66 1.24
CA ILE A 90 -16.47 -5.94 -0.07
C ILE A 90 -15.58 -6.91 -0.84
N ARG A 91 -14.29 -6.57 -0.92
CA ARG A 91 -13.26 -7.33 -1.63
C ARG A 91 -11.88 -6.93 -1.11
N TYR A 92 -10.88 -7.75 -1.35
CA TYR A 92 -9.51 -7.38 -1.07
C TYR A 92 -8.55 -7.98 -2.09
N PHE A 93 -7.33 -7.47 -2.04
CA PHE A 93 -6.25 -7.82 -2.92
C PHE A 93 -5.03 -8.13 -2.06
N LYS A 94 -4.42 -9.31 -2.25
CA LYS A 94 -3.13 -9.68 -1.68
C LYS A 94 -2.04 -9.33 -2.68
N ASN A 95 -1.10 -8.48 -2.27
CA ASN A 95 -0.01 -8.02 -3.13
C ASN A 95 1.13 -9.03 -3.25
N GLU A 96 0.80 -10.24 -3.67
CA GLU A 96 1.78 -11.28 -3.94
C GLU A 96 1.99 -11.37 -5.45
N ARG A 97 3.25 -11.29 -5.89
CA ARG A 97 3.68 -11.41 -7.30
C ARG A 97 3.12 -10.39 -8.30
N PHE A 98 2.29 -9.45 -7.85
CA PHE A 98 1.70 -8.41 -8.68
C PHE A 98 2.62 -7.18 -8.84
N GLY A 99 3.34 -6.83 -7.78
CA GLY A 99 4.38 -5.81 -7.82
C GLY A 99 3.90 -4.38 -7.59
N PHE A 100 2.74 -4.19 -6.94
CA PHE A 100 2.36 -2.84 -6.50
C PHE A 100 3.32 -2.38 -5.41
N SER A 101 3.97 -1.23 -5.60
CA SER A 101 4.91 -0.68 -4.64
C SER A 101 4.79 0.82 -4.47
N ILE A 102 5.19 1.28 -3.29
CA ILE A 102 5.34 2.69 -2.94
C ILE A 102 6.83 2.96 -2.73
N THR A 103 7.34 3.97 -3.43
CA THR A 103 8.74 4.38 -3.24
C THR A 103 8.87 5.21 -1.98
N TYR A 104 9.83 4.87 -1.13
CA TYR A 104 10.22 5.69 0.02
C TYR A 104 11.74 5.90 0.01
N TYR A 105 12.23 6.84 0.81
CA TYR A 105 13.66 7.14 0.89
C TYR A 105 14.21 6.78 2.27
N GLU A 106 15.33 6.06 2.28
CA GLU A 106 16.07 5.72 3.49
C GLU A 106 17.53 6.07 3.23
N ASN A 107 18.13 6.92 4.08
CA ASN A 107 19.50 7.41 3.90
C ASN A 107 19.76 7.97 2.48
N LYS A 108 18.81 8.77 1.96
CA LYS A 108 18.82 9.38 0.61
C LYS A 108 18.84 8.36 -0.55
N ARG A 109 18.55 7.08 -0.29
CA ARG A 109 18.43 6.05 -1.32
C ARG A 109 16.97 5.65 -1.49
N PRO A 110 16.46 5.55 -2.73
CA PRO A 110 15.12 5.06 -2.97
C PRO A 110 15.02 3.58 -2.60
N ARG A 111 13.93 3.21 -1.95
CA ARG A 111 13.55 1.85 -1.56
C ARG A 111 12.11 1.60 -2.00
N GLN A 112 11.81 0.35 -2.29
CA GLN A 112 10.45 -0.07 -2.62
C GLN A 112 9.81 -0.71 -1.40
N TYR A 113 8.61 -0.24 -1.09
CA TYR A 113 7.74 -0.82 -0.09
C TYR A 113 6.56 -1.48 -0.80
N TYR A 114 6.32 -2.76 -0.50
CA TYR A 114 5.22 -3.54 -1.04
C TYR A 114 4.23 -3.79 0.11
N PRO A 115 3.11 -3.06 0.19
CA PRO A 115 2.08 -3.30 1.20
C PRO A 115 1.50 -4.70 1.04
N ASP A 116 1.18 -5.37 2.14
CA ASP A 116 0.65 -6.74 2.10
C ASP A 116 -0.71 -6.83 1.38
N PHE A 117 -1.66 -5.96 1.71
CA PHE A 117 -3.04 -6.02 1.23
C PHE A 117 -3.59 -4.65 0.79
N ILE A 118 -4.57 -4.70 -0.12
CA ILE A 118 -5.48 -3.59 -0.40
C ILE A 118 -6.90 -4.07 -0.09
N VAL A 119 -7.61 -3.37 0.80
CA VAL A 119 -8.94 -3.79 1.28
C VAL A 119 -9.98 -2.76 0.90
N ALA A 120 -11.04 -3.17 0.20
CA ALA A 120 -12.20 -2.37 -0.10
C ALA A 120 -13.26 -2.56 0.99
N VAL A 121 -13.58 -1.49 1.73
CA VAL A 121 -14.48 -1.53 2.87
C VAL A 121 -15.67 -0.61 2.62
N ARG A 122 -16.88 -1.11 2.90
CA ARG A 122 -18.13 -0.35 2.84
C ARG A 122 -18.25 0.56 4.06
N GLU A 123 -18.17 1.88 3.85
CA GLU A 123 -18.38 2.88 4.90
C GLU A 123 -19.88 3.22 5.04
N SER A 124 -20.59 3.33 3.92
CA SER A 124 -22.05 3.50 3.83
C SER A 124 -22.60 2.82 2.57
N GLU A 125 -23.92 2.85 2.35
CA GLU A 125 -24.60 2.12 1.26
C GLU A 125 -23.95 2.32 -0.12
N ASN A 126 -23.46 3.54 -0.39
CA ASN A 126 -22.85 3.94 -1.67
C ASN A 126 -21.42 4.47 -1.52
N GLN A 127 -20.74 4.15 -0.42
CA GLN A 127 -19.40 4.67 -0.15
C GLN A 127 -18.42 3.56 0.21
N GLU A 128 -17.41 3.41 -0.65
CA GLU A 128 -16.28 2.50 -0.47
C GLU A 128 -15.03 3.30 -0.10
N VAL A 129 -14.26 2.76 0.85
CA VAL A 129 -12.93 3.28 1.22
C VAL A 129 -11.92 2.15 1.05
N TYR A 130 -10.82 2.47 0.39
CA TYR A 130 -9.69 1.56 0.19
C TYR A 130 -8.68 1.70 1.32
N TYR A 131 -8.21 0.58 1.84
CA TYR A 131 -7.18 0.52 2.86
C TYR A 131 -5.94 -0.17 2.33
N LEU A 132 -4.80 0.52 2.32
CA LEU A 132 -3.49 -0.13 2.22
C LEU A 132 -3.16 -0.73 3.59
N ALA A 133 -3.24 -2.04 3.70
CA ALA A 133 -3.05 -2.76 4.96
C ALA A 133 -1.71 -3.49 4.99
N GLU A 134 -0.96 -3.28 6.06
CA GLU A 134 0.32 -3.91 6.32
C GLU A 134 0.26 -4.73 7.60
N THR A 135 0.53 -6.03 7.51
CA THR A 135 0.58 -6.89 8.68
C THR A 135 2.00 -6.98 9.22
N LYS A 136 2.17 -6.82 10.54
CA LYS A 136 3.49 -6.88 11.18
C LYS A 136 3.46 -7.56 12.54
N GLY A 137 4.30 -8.58 12.70
CA GLY A 137 4.62 -9.16 14.01
C GLY A 137 5.57 -8.26 14.80
N GLU A 138 6.73 -7.95 14.21
CA GLU A 138 7.77 -7.12 14.84
C GLU A 138 7.91 -5.76 14.15
N MET A 139 7.99 -4.69 14.96
CA MET A 139 8.19 -3.33 14.49
C MET A 139 9.67 -2.97 14.45
N ARG A 140 10.14 -2.41 13.32
CA ARG A 140 11.53 -1.97 13.13
C ARG A 140 11.55 -0.50 12.73
N HIS A 141 12.74 0.13 12.75
CA HIS A 141 12.88 1.53 12.32
C HIS A 141 12.33 1.78 10.91
N SER A 142 12.62 0.88 9.96
CA SER A 142 12.09 0.94 8.60
C SER A 142 10.57 0.92 8.52
N THR A 143 9.87 0.41 9.55
CA THR A 143 8.40 0.40 9.58
C THR A 143 7.83 1.81 9.66
N LYS A 144 8.52 2.73 10.34
CA LYS A 144 8.08 4.13 10.43
C LYS A 144 8.15 4.82 9.05
N LEU A 145 9.26 4.67 8.34
CA LEU A 145 9.44 5.27 7.00
C LEU A 145 8.44 4.71 5.98
N LYS A 146 8.18 3.40 6.01
CA LYS A 146 7.16 2.76 5.16
C LYS A 146 5.76 3.29 5.45
N LYS A 147 5.41 3.41 6.74
CA LYS A 147 4.13 3.98 7.20
C LYS A 147 3.96 5.40 6.69
N GLU A 148 4.93 6.28 6.91
CA GLU A 148 4.87 7.68 6.47
C GLU A 148 4.69 7.80 4.95
N ALA A 149 5.43 6.99 4.18
CA ALA A 149 5.30 6.97 2.73
C ALA A 149 3.92 6.47 2.27
N ALA A 150 3.37 5.46 2.94
CA ALA A 150 2.05 4.92 2.63
C ALA A 150 0.91 5.87 2.99
N GLU A 151 1.01 6.55 4.13
CA GLU A 151 0.07 7.59 4.56
C GLU A 151 0.05 8.75 3.55
N LEU A 152 1.22 9.24 3.15
CA LEU A 152 1.34 10.28 2.13
C LEU A 152 0.76 9.83 0.78
N TRP A 153 1.06 8.60 0.36
CA TRP A 153 0.49 8.04 -0.88
C TRP A 153 -1.04 7.98 -0.81
N CYS A 154 -1.61 7.54 0.31
CA CYS A 154 -3.06 7.50 0.52
C CYS A 154 -3.70 8.89 0.52
N GLU A 155 -3.05 9.87 1.16
CA GLU A 155 -3.48 11.27 1.14
C GLU A 155 -3.57 11.79 -0.29
N LYS A 156 -2.51 11.61 -1.09
CA LYS A 156 -2.48 12.07 -2.49
C LYS A 156 -3.50 11.34 -3.36
N MET A 157 -3.61 10.03 -3.24
CA MET A 157 -4.60 9.24 -3.99
C MET A 157 -6.03 9.61 -3.65
N SER A 158 -6.31 9.96 -2.39
CA SER A 158 -7.63 10.43 -1.96
C SER A 158 -8.05 11.75 -2.60
N GLY A 159 -7.11 12.53 -3.14
CA GLY A 159 -7.38 13.74 -3.93
C GLY A 159 -7.65 13.47 -5.41
N THR A 160 -7.65 12.21 -5.84
CA THR A 160 -7.86 11.82 -7.25
C THR A 160 -9.28 11.27 -7.48
N SER A 161 -9.62 10.96 -8.73
CA SER A 161 -10.87 10.29 -9.08
C SER A 161 -10.92 8.81 -8.66
N PHE A 162 -9.84 8.24 -8.14
CA PHE A 162 -9.75 6.81 -7.77
C PHE A 162 -10.24 6.49 -6.35
N GLY A 163 -11.07 7.36 -5.77
CA GLY A 163 -11.74 7.12 -4.47
C GLY A 163 -10.88 7.49 -3.25
N ARG A 164 -11.40 7.18 -2.06
CA ARG A 164 -10.75 7.49 -0.77
C ARG A 164 -9.82 6.35 -0.34
N TRP A 165 -8.61 6.70 0.08
CA TRP A 165 -7.57 5.78 0.49
C TRP A 165 -7.09 6.08 1.91
N LYS A 166 -6.85 5.03 2.70
CA LYS A 166 -6.26 5.12 4.03
C LYS A 166 -5.16 4.07 4.19
N TYR A 167 -4.15 4.38 4.99
CA TYR A 167 -3.17 3.39 5.40
C TYR A 167 -3.54 2.79 6.75
N ILE A 168 -3.30 1.50 6.92
CA ILE A 168 -3.38 0.83 8.21
C ILE A 168 -2.18 -0.11 8.38
N LEU A 169 -1.53 0.02 9.53
CA LEU A 169 -0.65 -0.99 10.06
C LEU A 169 -1.46 -1.87 11.01
N VAL A 170 -1.33 -3.19 10.86
CA VAL A 170 -2.00 -4.21 11.68
C VAL A 170 -0.93 -4.95 12.49
N PRO A 171 -0.62 -4.50 13.73
CA PRO A 171 0.29 -5.22 14.60
C PRO A 171 -0.35 -6.54 15.06
N GLN A 172 0.41 -7.64 15.01
CA GLN A 172 -0.07 -8.97 15.39
C GLN A 172 -0.76 -8.99 16.76
N SER A 173 -0.11 -8.43 17.78
CA SER A 173 -0.62 -8.43 19.15
C SER A 173 -1.93 -7.66 19.33
N LYS A 174 -2.18 -6.64 18.51
CA LYS A 174 -3.44 -5.89 18.55
C LYS A 174 -4.53 -6.60 17.75
N PHE A 175 -4.17 -7.16 16.60
CA PHE A 175 -5.08 -7.96 15.78
C PHE A 175 -5.60 -9.18 16.56
N GLU A 176 -4.71 -9.94 17.20
CA GLU A 176 -5.10 -11.11 18.01
C GLU A 176 -6.03 -10.72 19.17
N LYS A 177 -5.77 -9.58 19.84
CA LYS A 177 -6.67 -9.06 20.88
C LYS A 177 -8.04 -8.69 20.33
N ALA A 178 -8.10 -8.03 19.17
CA ALA A 178 -9.36 -7.68 18.52
C ALA A 178 -10.17 -8.94 18.12
N MET A 179 -9.48 -9.98 17.65
CA MET A 179 -10.14 -11.24 17.30
C MET A 179 -10.67 -11.95 18.55
N ALA A 180 -9.95 -11.89 19.67
CA ALA A 180 -10.40 -12.46 20.94
C ALA A 180 -11.67 -11.81 21.50
N THR A 181 -11.99 -10.57 21.11
CA THR A 181 -13.25 -9.89 21.47
C THR A 181 -14.40 -10.20 20.52
N GLY A 182 -14.18 -11.04 19.49
CA GLY A 182 -15.23 -11.47 18.56
C GLY A 182 -15.64 -10.41 17.53
N VAL A 183 -14.72 -9.52 17.16
CA VAL A 183 -14.94 -8.51 16.11
C VAL A 183 -15.41 -9.14 14.81
N ARG A 184 -16.46 -8.57 14.20
CA ARG A 184 -17.07 -9.10 12.95
C ARG A 184 -16.96 -8.15 11.76
N SER A 185 -16.52 -6.93 11.98
CA SER A 185 -16.33 -5.94 10.90
C SER A 185 -14.91 -5.39 10.89
N PHE A 186 -14.45 -4.98 9.71
CA PHE A 186 -13.18 -4.29 9.54
C PHE A 186 -13.17 -2.99 10.34
N ARG A 187 -14.27 -2.24 10.38
CA ARG A 187 -14.39 -1.00 11.16
C ARG A 187 -14.24 -1.22 12.67
N GLU A 188 -14.81 -2.28 13.23
CA GLU A 188 -14.58 -2.64 14.63
C GLU A 188 -13.11 -2.99 14.89
N MET A 189 -12.47 -3.70 13.95
CA MET A 189 -11.04 -4.04 14.03
C MET A 189 -10.18 -2.79 14.04
N LEU A 190 -10.50 -1.78 13.20
CA LEU A 190 -9.82 -0.47 13.18
C LEU A 190 -9.80 0.22 14.55
N GLY A 191 -10.87 0.10 15.34
CA GLY A 191 -10.94 0.69 16.68
C GLY A 191 -10.01 0.02 17.71
N SER A 192 -9.48 -1.17 17.38
CA SER A 192 -8.68 -2.00 18.28
C SER A 192 -7.19 -2.08 17.90
N VAL A 193 -6.81 -1.56 16.72
CA VAL A 193 -5.44 -1.65 16.15
C VAL A 193 -4.67 -0.34 16.11
#